data_AF-A0A0C3B7H0-F1
#
_entry.id   AF-A0A0C3B7H0-F1
#
_cell.length_a   1.000
_cell.length_b   1.000
_cell.length_c   1.000
_cell.angle_alpha   90.00
_cell.angle_beta   90.00
_cell.angle_gamma   90.00
#
_symmetry.space_group_name_H-M   'P 1'
#
loop_
_entity.id
_entity.type
_entity.pdbx_description
1 polymer ?
#
loop_
_entity_poly.entity_id
_entity_poly.type
_entity_poly.pdbx_seq_one_letter_code
_entity_poly.pdbx_strand_id
1 'polypeptide(L)'
;MSLSSPSDKHRYPPPQLLDTRKHRLVGEWDAMQPPPNSALVAMAHRIGIAGIFSSSKSKVASIADDEQMALLLRQACTHDSFARPHAQMYPDESPPPTNGMLASTGSTLLGLFAVEHLNASFPHLPTRVLKAATNAFVGHQTCANVAQEIGVAPLVRWQRKPSSTNKAAVTYADALASVPRALTALIYHHRSLAVARKFAHTFFLSRMVDLRSFIKFRDPKLALSFTVEQFGRERPISRLLRESGRASNSPVYVVGIFSGVDKLGEGFGSSLKMAEYRAAEDALHRLYLTRIPADQVTLPTSTFPTPLPKQQKSVFDFISPSESQPSTPYKPFSLPAVPHSNAPSATTTIGQSEILYGTNDSKDPNVVEDLKRPWWRPAEREPINKPIPKWRQDKRAKREAKKERAIEEGRPQALMKRSLRRKRRLRMLAKAGDGGTTARRA
;
A
#
# COMPACT_ATOMS: atom_id res chain seq x y z
N MET A 1 -30.80 -17.31 4.84
CA MET A 1 -31.30 -15.92 5.02
C MET A 1 -32.26 -15.64 3.87
N SER A 2 -33.57 -15.68 4.11
CA SER A 2 -34.57 -15.35 3.09
C SER A 2 -34.61 -13.84 2.89
N LEU A 3 -33.89 -13.36 1.88
CA LEU A 3 -34.03 -11.98 1.40
C LEU A 3 -35.42 -11.90 0.74
N SER A 4 -36.31 -11.07 1.28
CA SER A 4 -37.64 -10.88 0.70
C SER A 4 -37.54 -10.18 -0.65
N SER A 5 -38.35 -10.64 -1.62
CA SER A 5 -38.49 -10.02 -2.95
C SER A 5 -38.92 -8.54 -2.78
N PRO A 6 -38.40 -7.60 -3.60
CA PRO A 6 -38.73 -6.21 -3.42
C PRO A 6 -40.22 -6.03 -3.62
N SER A 7 -40.88 -5.57 -2.57
CA SER A 7 -42.25 -5.16 -2.67
C SER A 7 -42.33 -3.98 -3.65
N ASP A 8 -43.18 -4.10 -4.67
CA ASP A 8 -43.70 -3.01 -5.52
C ASP A 8 -44.37 -1.85 -4.72
N LYS A 9 -44.32 -1.89 -3.38
CA LYS A 9 -44.95 -0.95 -2.45
C LYS A 9 -44.45 0.49 -2.58
N HIS A 10 -43.26 0.69 -3.13
CA HIS A 10 -42.63 2.03 -3.20
C HIS A 10 -42.67 2.66 -4.59
N ARG A 11 -43.48 2.15 -5.53
CA ARG A 11 -43.60 2.72 -6.88
C ARG A 11 -44.17 4.14 -6.88
N TYR A 12 -44.91 4.51 -5.84
CA TYR A 12 -45.50 5.82 -5.64
C TYR A 12 -44.98 6.49 -4.38
N PRO A 13 -44.78 7.82 -4.39
CA PRO A 13 -44.36 8.54 -3.20
C PRO A 13 -45.47 8.46 -2.13
N PRO A 14 -45.12 8.33 -0.85
CA PRO A 14 -46.10 8.36 0.22
C PRO A 14 -46.93 9.65 0.15
N PRO A 15 -48.21 9.62 0.58
CA PRO A 15 -49.14 10.73 0.40
C PRO A 15 -48.64 12.05 1.00
N GLN A 16 -47.78 11.97 2.02
CA GLN A 16 -47.15 13.11 2.69
C GLN A 16 -46.15 13.90 1.81
N LEU A 17 -45.68 13.30 0.70
CA LEU A 17 -44.73 13.86 -0.27
C LEU A 17 -45.38 14.41 -1.53
N LEU A 18 -46.69 14.17 -1.73
CA LEU A 18 -47.46 14.73 -2.84
C LEU A 18 -47.75 16.23 -2.66
N ASP A 19 -47.44 16.80 -1.49
CA ASP A 19 -47.56 18.22 -1.20
C ASP A 19 -46.44 19.03 -1.90
N THR A 20 -46.83 19.88 -2.85
CA THR A 20 -45.94 20.64 -3.75
C THR A 20 -44.96 21.56 -3.01
N ARG A 21 -45.22 21.86 -1.73
CA ARG A 21 -44.37 22.68 -0.85
C ARG A 21 -43.11 21.95 -0.37
N LYS A 22 -43.01 20.64 -0.59
CA LYS A 22 -41.93 19.76 -0.06
C LYS A 22 -41.01 19.21 -1.15
N HIS A 23 -40.71 19.99 -2.19
CA HIS A 23 -39.89 19.57 -3.35
C HIS A 23 -38.51 18.97 -2.98
N ARG A 24 -37.91 19.38 -1.85
CA ARG A 24 -36.65 18.79 -1.35
C ARG A 24 -36.81 17.32 -0.96
N LEU A 25 -37.94 16.95 -0.38
CA LEU A 25 -38.20 15.59 0.06
C LEU A 25 -38.54 14.65 -1.10
N VAL A 26 -39.05 15.18 -2.22
CA VAL A 26 -39.29 14.41 -3.46
C VAL A 26 -37.97 13.94 -4.07
N GLY A 27 -36.97 14.81 -4.15
CA GLY A 27 -35.62 14.41 -4.61
C GLY A 27 -34.92 13.45 -3.65
N GLU A 28 -35.16 13.58 -2.34
CA GLU A 28 -34.68 12.59 -1.36
C GLU A 28 -35.38 11.23 -1.55
N TRP A 29 -36.67 11.20 -1.89
CA TRP A 29 -37.41 9.96 -2.16
C TRP A 29 -36.97 9.26 -3.44
N ASP A 30 -36.74 10.00 -4.53
CA ASP A 30 -36.24 9.44 -5.79
C ASP A 30 -34.89 8.73 -5.60
N ALA A 31 -33.99 9.33 -4.82
CA ALA A 31 -32.71 8.71 -4.45
C ALA A 31 -32.85 7.48 -3.53
N MET A 32 -34.02 7.26 -2.91
CA MET A 32 -34.29 6.12 -2.04
C MET A 32 -34.81 4.90 -2.79
N GLN A 33 -35.30 5.11 -4.01
CA GLN A 33 -35.80 4.05 -4.87
C GLN A 33 -34.72 3.01 -5.15
N PRO A 34 -35.06 1.71 -5.11
CA PRO A 34 -34.10 0.70 -5.50
C PRO A 34 -33.78 0.80 -6.99
N PRO A 35 -32.52 0.51 -7.38
CA PRO A 35 -32.22 0.34 -8.79
C PRO A 35 -33.04 -0.83 -9.36
N PRO A 36 -33.41 -0.79 -10.65
CA PRO A 36 -34.17 -1.87 -11.27
C PRO A 36 -33.37 -3.18 -11.25
N ASN A 37 -34.03 -4.30 -10.95
CA ASN A 37 -33.40 -5.63 -10.88
C ASN A 37 -32.68 -5.99 -12.20
N SER A 38 -33.25 -5.59 -13.34
CA SER A 38 -32.63 -5.80 -14.66
C SER A 38 -31.25 -5.17 -14.78
N ALA A 39 -31.01 -3.99 -14.18
CA ALA A 39 -29.70 -3.35 -14.21
C ALA A 39 -28.67 -4.06 -13.33
N LEU A 40 -29.09 -4.62 -12.19
CA LEU A 40 -28.24 -5.43 -11.32
C LEU A 40 -27.85 -6.77 -11.99
N VAL A 41 -28.81 -7.43 -12.64
CA VAL A 41 -28.56 -8.66 -13.41
C VAL A 41 -27.64 -8.37 -14.60
N ALA A 42 -27.90 -7.32 -15.37
CA ALA A 42 -27.03 -6.91 -16.49
C ALA A 42 -25.59 -6.61 -16.03
N MET A 43 -25.43 -5.93 -14.89
CA MET A 43 -24.12 -5.71 -14.27
C MET A 43 -23.43 -7.04 -13.95
N ALA A 44 -24.15 -8.01 -13.35
CA ALA A 44 -23.60 -9.31 -12.99
C ALA A 44 -23.07 -10.09 -14.21
N HIS A 45 -23.82 -10.05 -15.32
CA HIS A 45 -23.40 -10.67 -16.58
C HIS A 45 -22.19 -9.96 -17.20
N ARG A 46 -22.15 -8.62 -17.17
CA ARG A 46 -21.02 -7.83 -17.68
C ARG A 46 -19.70 -8.15 -16.95
N ILE A 47 -19.75 -8.34 -15.64
CA ILE A 47 -18.56 -8.69 -14.82
C ILE A 47 -18.22 -10.19 -14.95
N GLY A 48 -19.16 -11.02 -15.45
CA GLY A 48 -18.99 -12.47 -15.54
C GLY A 48 -19.21 -13.20 -14.21
N ILE A 49 -19.92 -12.58 -13.26
CA ILE A 49 -20.20 -13.17 -11.94
C ILE A 49 -21.57 -13.87 -11.86
N ALA A 50 -22.41 -13.77 -12.89
CA ALA A 50 -23.74 -14.39 -12.88
C ALA A 50 -23.70 -15.92 -12.64
N GLY A 51 -22.72 -16.62 -13.25
CA GLY A 51 -22.53 -18.06 -13.06
C GLY A 51 -22.14 -18.47 -11.63
N ILE A 52 -21.76 -17.52 -10.77
CA ILE A 52 -21.42 -17.74 -9.36
C ILE A 52 -22.70 -17.94 -8.54
N PHE A 53 -23.82 -17.34 -8.93
CA PHE A 53 -25.08 -17.41 -8.17
C PHE A 53 -26.00 -18.56 -8.63
N SER A 54 -25.79 -19.08 -9.84
CA SER A 54 -26.56 -20.23 -10.36
C SER A 54 -26.31 -21.50 -9.53
N SER A 55 -27.39 -22.04 -8.93
CA SER A 55 -27.36 -23.32 -8.22
C SER A 55 -27.02 -24.44 -9.19
N SER A 56 -26.06 -25.29 -8.83
CA SER A 56 -25.51 -26.38 -9.68
C SER A 56 -26.54 -27.44 -10.13
N LYS A 57 -27.79 -27.35 -9.72
CA LYS A 57 -28.81 -28.39 -9.94
C LYS A 57 -29.70 -28.17 -11.17
N SER A 58 -29.73 -26.99 -11.80
CA SER A 58 -30.55 -26.76 -13.00
C SER A 58 -29.72 -26.13 -14.13
N LYS A 59 -29.69 -26.78 -15.31
CA LYS A 59 -29.16 -26.19 -16.55
C LYS A 59 -30.07 -25.10 -17.14
N VAL A 60 -31.26 -24.91 -16.57
CA VAL A 60 -32.20 -23.86 -16.93
C VAL A 60 -32.05 -22.75 -15.89
N ALA A 61 -31.65 -21.55 -16.34
CA ALA A 61 -31.67 -20.34 -15.52
C ALA A 61 -33.14 -20.07 -15.14
N SER A 62 -33.53 -20.37 -13.91
CA SER A 62 -34.88 -20.09 -13.46
C SER A 62 -34.98 -18.61 -13.13
N ILE A 63 -36.11 -17.98 -13.47
CA ILE A 63 -36.39 -16.56 -13.15
C ILE A 63 -36.19 -16.27 -11.65
N ALA A 64 -36.44 -17.27 -10.79
CA ALA A 64 -36.25 -17.18 -9.36
C ALA A 64 -34.77 -17.05 -8.93
N ASP A 65 -33.85 -17.66 -9.67
CA ASP A 65 -32.40 -17.53 -9.40
C ASP A 65 -31.91 -16.10 -9.71
N ASP A 66 -32.46 -15.49 -10.76
CA ASP A 66 -32.13 -14.12 -11.16
C ASP A 66 -32.64 -13.10 -10.14
N GLU A 67 -33.82 -13.32 -9.57
CA GLU A 67 -34.36 -12.49 -8.47
C GLU A 67 -33.49 -12.58 -7.22
N GLN A 68 -33.08 -13.79 -6.82
CA GLN A 68 -32.20 -13.99 -5.67
C GLN A 68 -30.82 -13.35 -5.88
N MET A 69 -30.26 -13.48 -7.09
CA MET A 69 -29.02 -12.80 -7.48
C MET A 69 -29.17 -11.29 -7.38
N ALA A 70 -30.26 -10.71 -7.90
CA ALA A 70 -30.52 -9.29 -7.83
C ALA A 70 -30.61 -8.79 -6.37
N LEU A 71 -31.23 -9.55 -5.47
CA LEU A 71 -31.31 -9.21 -4.05
C LEU A 71 -29.94 -9.17 -3.36
N LEU A 72 -29.07 -10.13 -3.64
CA LEU A 72 -27.71 -10.18 -3.10
C LEU A 72 -26.85 -9.04 -3.63
N LEU A 73 -26.96 -8.71 -4.92
CA LEU A 73 -26.24 -7.60 -5.53
C LEU A 73 -26.77 -6.25 -5.04
N ARG A 74 -28.08 -6.14 -4.79
CA ARG A 74 -28.68 -4.98 -4.14
C ARG A 74 -28.10 -4.78 -2.74
N GLN A 75 -27.95 -5.86 -1.95
CA GLN A 75 -27.28 -5.80 -0.65
C GLN A 75 -25.82 -5.34 -0.78
N ALA A 76 -25.09 -5.76 -1.81
CA ALA A 76 -23.71 -5.30 -2.02
C ALA A 76 -23.64 -3.81 -2.41
N CYS A 77 -24.68 -3.28 -3.07
CA CYS A 77 -24.79 -1.89 -3.53
C CYS A 77 -25.42 -0.94 -2.50
N THR A 78 -25.92 -1.44 -1.36
CA THR A 78 -26.48 -0.61 -0.27
C THR A 78 -25.41 -0.25 0.76
N HIS A 79 -24.98 1.01 0.77
CA HIS A 79 -24.02 1.49 1.76
C HIS A 79 -24.68 1.65 3.14
N ASP A 80 -23.90 1.50 4.22
CA ASP A 80 -24.39 1.62 5.61
C ASP A 80 -25.03 2.99 5.93
N SER A 81 -24.54 4.05 5.28
CA SER A 81 -25.14 5.40 5.42
C SER A 81 -26.58 5.51 4.91
N PHE A 82 -27.07 4.54 4.14
CA PHE A 82 -28.43 4.49 3.62
C PHE A 82 -29.46 4.03 4.68
N ALA A 83 -29.05 3.28 5.70
CA ALA A 83 -29.96 2.68 6.67
C ALA A 83 -30.76 3.72 7.47
N ARG A 84 -30.09 4.79 7.93
CA ARG A 84 -30.71 5.84 8.75
C ARG A 84 -31.76 6.67 7.98
N PRO A 85 -31.47 7.19 6.77
CA PRO A 85 -32.50 7.84 5.94
C PRO A 85 -33.70 6.95 5.63
N HIS A 86 -33.48 5.65 5.44
CA HIS A 86 -34.56 4.70 5.19
C HIS A 86 -35.51 4.59 6.38
N ALA A 87 -34.96 4.43 7.58
CA ALA A 87 -35.75 4.37 8.81
C ALA A 87 -36.52 5.68 9.09
N GLN A 88 -36.03 6.83 8.61
CA GLN A 88 -36.74 8.11 8.74
C GLN A 88 -37.95 8.23 7.81
N MET A 89 -37.86 7.66 6.61
CA MET A 89 -38.92 7.74 5.60
C MET A 89 -39.95 6.63 5.74
N TYR A 90 -39.51 5.44 6.19
CA TYR A 90 -40.34 4.25 6.36
C TYR A 90 -40.12 3.67 7.76
N PRO A 91 -40.75 4.23 8.81
CA PRO A 91 -40.58 3.76 10.19
C PRO A 91 -41.19 2.37 10.42
N ASP A 92 -42.20 1.99 9.63
CA ASP A 92 -42.90 0.71 9.75
C ASP A 92 -42.14 -0.47 9.08
N GLU A 93 -41.09 -0.18 8.31
CA GLU A 93 -40.31 -1.19 7.60
C GLU A 93 -38.97 -1.48 8.27
N SER A 94 -38.55 -2.75 8.25
CA SER A 94 -37.21 -3.12 8.69
C SER A 94 -36.14 -2.47 7.79
N PRO A 95 -35.01 -2.04 8.36
CA PRO A 95 -33.94 -1.44 7.57
C PRO A 95 -33.41 -2.44 6.53
N PRO A 96 -33.11 -1.99 5.30
CA PRO A 96 -32.61 -2.86 4.25
C PRO A 96 -31.23 -3.42 4.63
N PRO A 97 -30.88 -4.63 4.14
CA PRO A 97 -29.58 -5.21 4.40
C PRO A 97 -28.47 -4.32 3.82
N THR A 98 -27.44 -4.03 4.62
CA THR A 98 -26.32 -3.16 4.24
C THR A 98 -25.08 -3.97 3.85
N ASN A 99 -24.19 -3.34 3.10
CA ASN A 99 -22.95 -3.95 2.63
C ASN A 99 -21.79 -3.89 3.63
N GLY A 100 -21.95 -3.27 4.80
CA GLY A 100 -20.84 -2.96 5.71
C GLY A 100 -20.03 -4.19 6.14
N MET A 101 -20.69 -5.27 6.56
CA MET A 101 -20.03 -6.52 6.94
C MET A 101 -19.34 -7.19 5.75
N LEU A 102 -20.00 -7.24 4.59
CA LEU A 102 -19.43 -7.79 3.36
C LEU A 102 -18.22 -6.98 2.90
N ALA A 103 -18.28 -5.65 2.98
CA ALA A 103 -17.18 -4.77 2.60
C ALA A 103 -15.98 -4.94 3.51
N SER A 104 -16.19 -5.16 4.81
CA SER A 104 -15.12 -5.46 5.78
C SER A 104 -14.40 -6.77 5.45
N THR A 105 -15.16 -7.87 5.28
CA THR A 105 -14.61 -9.17 4.87
C THR A 105 -13.94 -9.10 3.50
N GLY A 106 -14.50 -8.33 2.57
CA GLY A 106 -13.92 -8.13 1.25
C GLY A 106 -12.60 -7.37 1.30
N SER A 107 -12.49 -6.38 2.17
CA SER A 107 -11.26 -5.61 2.36
C SER A 107 -10.12 -6.48 2.87
N THR A 108 -10.40 -7.38 3.81
CA THR A 108 -9.38 -8.30 4.35
C THR A 108 -8.96 -9.33 3.29
N LEU A 109 -9.91 -9.89 2.54
CA LEU A 109 -9.64 -10.83 1.45
C LEU A 109 -8.81 -10.20 0.33
N LEU A 110 -9.18 -9.01 -0.14
CA LEU A 110 -8.41 -8.34 -1.19
C LEU A 110 -7.01 -7.95 -0.71
N GLY A 111 -6.88 -7.52 0.55
CA GLY A 111 -5.59 -7.27 1.17
C GLY A 111 -4.71 -8.52 1.20
N LEU A 112 -5.28 -9.67 1.59
CA LEU A 112 -4.60 -10.97 1.56
C LEU A 112 -4.11 -11.30 0.14
N PHE A 113 -5.01 -11.25 -0.86
CA PHE A 113 -4.66 -11.62 -2.24
C PHE A 113 -3.59 -10.70 -2.84
N ALA A 114 -3.64 -9.41 -2.54
CA ALA A 114 -2.65 -8.46 -3.04
C ALA A 114 -1.28 -8.64 -2.38
N VAL A 115 -1.22 -8.79 -1.06
CA VAL A 115 0.04 -9.02 -0.33
C VAL A 115 0.68 -10.32 -0.79
N GLU A 116 -0.11 -11.38 -0.88
CA GLU A 116 0.38 -12.70 -1.32
C GLU A 116 0.94 -12.64 -2.74
N HIS A 117 0.20 -12.04 -3.68
CA HIS A 117 0.65 -11.89 -5.06
C HIS A 117 1.94 -11.07 -5.17
N LEU A 118 2.04 -9.97 -4.41
CA LEU A 118 3.22 -9.11 -4.43
C LEU A 118 4.44 -9.79 -3.80
N ASN A 119 4.26 -10.49 -2.67
CA ASN A 119 5.34 -11.20 -2.01
C ASN A 119 5.85 -12.37 -2.85
N ALA A 120 4.95 -13.08 -3.52
CA ALA A 120 5.32 -14.17 -4.43
C ALA A 120 5.93 -13.66 -5.74
N SER A 121 5.56 -12.46 -6.21
CA SER A 121 6.14 -11.85 -7.42
C SER A 121 7.50 -11.19 -7.15
N PHE A 122 7.67 -10.55 -6.00
CA PHE A 122 8.84 -9.75 -5.62
C PHE A 122 9.34 -10.15 -4.22
N PRO A 123 10.13 -11.24 -4.10
CA PRO A 123 10.54 -11.80 -2.80
C PRO A 123 11.47 -10.88 -2.01
N HIS A 124 12.18 -9.96 -2.67
CA HIS A 124 13.12 -9.04 -2.03
C HIS A 124 12.50 -7.68 -1.71
N LEU A 125 11.19 -7.48 -1.92
CA LEU A 125 10.56 -6.18 -1.76
C LEU A 125 10.54 -5.74 -0.27
N PRO A 126 11.00 -4.53 0.08
CA PRO A 126 10.95 -4.06 1.47
C PRO A 126 9.51 -3.93 1.98
N THR A 127 9.28 -4.31 3.25
CA THR A 127 7.96 -4.33 3.90
C THR A 127 7.18 -3.02 3.76
N ARG A 128 7.85 -1.87 3.89
CA ARG A 128 7.22 -0.55 3.73
C ARG A 128 6.65 -0.35 2.33
N VAL A 129 7.40 -0.76 1.31
CA VAL A 129 7.04 -0.64 -0.10
C VAL A 129 5.96 -1.66 -0.43
N LEU A 130 6.06 -2.88 0.09
CA LEU A 130 5.01 -3.91 -0.04
C LEU A 130 3.65 -3.42 0.46
N LYS A 131 3.61 -2.78 1.64
CA LYS A 131 2.38 -2.17 2.20
C LYS A 131 1.85 -1.03 1.31
N ALA A 132 2.73 -0.15 0.84
CA ALA A 132 2.36 0.95 -0.05
C ALA A 132 1.81 0.44 -1.39
N ALA A 133 2.47 -0.58 -1.97
CA ALA A 133 2.05 -1.25 -3.19
C ALA A 133 0.69 -1.94 -3.01
N THR A 134 0.49 -2.66 -1.89
CA THR A 134 -0.80 -3.27 -1.56
C THR A 134 -1.92 -2.23 -1.53
N ASN A 135 -1.68 -1.08 -0.90
CA ASN A 135 -2.63 0.04 -0.91
C ASN A 135 -2.78 0.68 -2.29
N ALA A 136 -1.79 0.62 -3.17
CA ALA A 136 -1.95 1.08 -4.55
C ALA A 136 -2.86 0.13 -5.35
N PHE A 137 -2.75 -1.19 -5.16
CA PHE A 137 -3.59 -2.18 -5.85
C PHE A 137 -5.01 -2.24 -5.31
N VAL A 138 -5.20 -2.20 -4.00
CA VAL A 138 -6.52 -2.39 -3.34
C VAL A 138 -6.88 -1.25 -2.39
N GLY A 139 -6.32 -0.07 -2.64
CA GLY A 139 -6.62 1.11 -1.85
C GLY A 139 -8.03 1.61 -2.05
N HIS A 140 -8.34 2.63 -1.27
CA HIS A 140 -9.60 3.36 -1.38
C HIS A 140 -9.89 3.84 -2.80
N GLN A 141 -8.95 4.61 -3.36
CA GLN A 141 -9.11 5.22 -4.68
C GLN A 141 -9.22 4.17 -5.78
N THR A 142 -8.41 3.12 -5.70
CA THR A 142 -8.44 2.03 -6.67
C THR A 142 -9.78 1.31 -6.64
N CYS A 143 -10.31 0.99 -5.45
CA CYS A 143 -11.65 0.40 -5.32
C CYS A 143 -12.74 1.32 -5.89
N ALA A 144 -12.67 2.63 -5.66
CA ALA A 144 -13.63 3.58 -6.23
C ALA A 144 -13.56 3.60 -7.77
N ASN A 145 -12.35 3.60 -8.34
CA ASN A 145 -12.15 3.56 -9.79
C ASN A 145 -12.66 2.23 -10.38
N VAL A 146 -12.38 1.09 -9.74
CA VAL A 146 -12.92 -0.23 -10.14
C VAL A 146 -14.45 -0.20 -10.15
N ALA A 147 -15.08 0.37 -9.14
CA ALA A 147 -16.53 0.46 -9.06
C ALA A 147 -17.13 1.32 -10.19
N GLN A 148 -16.42 2.36 -10.63
CA GLN A 148 -16.80 3.17 -11.78
C GLN A 148 -16.65 2.40 -13.09
N GLU A 149 -15.52 1.70 -13.29
CA GLU A 149 -15.27 0.84 -14.46
C GLU A 149 -16.30 -0.28 -14.58
N ILE A 150 -16.68 -0.87 -13.45
CA ILE A 150 -17.72 -1.90 -13.38
C ILE A 150 -19.13 -1.32 -13.67
N GLY A 151 -19.31 0.00 -13.61
CA GLY A 151 -20.59 0.66 -13.86
C GLY A 151 -21.58 0.55 -12.70
N VAL A 152 -21.08 0.54 -11.45
CA VAL A 152 -21.91 0.52 -10.23
C VAL A 152 -22.45 1.91 -9.88
N ALA A 153 -21.91 2.97 -10.48
CA ALA A 153 -22.26 4.37 -10.20
C ALA A 153 -23.77 4.67 -10.02
N PRO A 154 -24.68 4.21 -10.92
CA PRO A 154 -26.12 4.42 -10.78
C PRO A 154 -26.84 3.39 -9.90
N LEU A 155 -26.15 2.33 -9.47
CA LEU A 155 -26.71 1.22 -8.69
C LEU A 155 -26.47 1.38 -7.17
N VAL A 156 -25.48 2.18 -6.79
CA VAL A 156 -25.14 2.40 -5.37
C VAL A 156 -26.21 3.23 -4.67
N ARG A 157 -26.77 2.67 -3.60
CA ARG A 157 -27.68 3.37 -2.69
C ARG A 157 -26.88 3.93 -1.53
N TRP A 158 -26.77 5.25 -1.48
CA TRP A 158 -26.02 5.98 -0.46
C TRP A 158 -26.63 7.37 -0.25
N GLN A 159 -26.35 7.98 0.91
CA GLN A 159 -26.65 9.39 1.13
C GLN A 159 -25.47 10.09 1.80
N ARG A 160 -25.24 11.35 1.40
CA ARG A 160 -24.29 12.27 2.04
C ARG A 160 -24.96 12.95 3.24
N LYS A 161 -25.10 12.22 4.34
CA LYS A 161 -25.52 12.79 5.63
C LYS A 161 -24.46 12.43 6.69
N PRO A 162 -23.97 13.39 7.49
CA PRO A 162 -23.03 13.07 8.57
C PRO A 162 -23.72 12.18 9.60
N SER A 163 -23.11 11.04 9.92
CA SER A 163 -23.66 10.08 10.89
C SER A 163 -23.73 10.67 12.31
N SER A 164 -22.78 11.54 12.64
CA SER A 164 -22.65 12.23 13.94
C SER A 164 -21.92 13.56 13.72
N THR A 165 -22.10 14.53 14.64
CA THR A 165 -21.38 15.82 14.63
C THR A 165 -19.86 15.67 14.52
N ASN A 166 -19.30 14.58 15.05
CA ASN A 166 -17.85 14.30 15.05
C ASN A 166 -17.36 13.43 13.87
N LYS A 167 -18.26 12.93 13.00
CA LYS A 167 -17.89 12.08 11.86
C LYS A 167 -18.05 12.85 10.56
N ALA A 168 -17.02 12.83 9.72
CA ALA A 168 -17.08 13.37 8.38
C ALA A 168 -18.23 12.73 7.58
N ALA A 169 -18.88 13.51 6.73
CA ALA A 169 -19.90 13.00 5.84
C ALA A 169 -19.29 12.01 4.85
N VAL A 170 -20.02 10.93 4.56
CA VAL A 170 -19.60 9.91 3.60
C VAL A 170 -19.46 10.54 2.22
N THR A 171 -18.32 10.29 1.57
CA THR A 171 -18.06 10.74 0.20
C THR A 171 -18.61 9.73 -0.79
N TYR A 172 -18.94 10.19 -2.00
CA TYR A 172 -19.37 9.29 -3.08
C TYR A 172 -18.33 8.21 -3.39
N ALA A 173 -17.05 8.58 -3.38
CA ALA A 173 -15.94 7.63 -3.54
C ALA A 173 -15.92 6.55 -2.45
N ASP A 174 -16.27 6.89 -1.21
CA ASP A 174 -16.35 5.92 -0.11
C ASP A 174 -17.45 4.88 -0.34
N ALA A 175 -18.63 5.35 -0.76
CA ALA A 175 -19.75 4.48 -1.09
C ALA A 175 -19.39 3.55 -2.26
N LEU A 176 -18.78 4.09 -3.34
CA LEU A 176 -18.34 3.29 -4.48
C LEU A 176 -17.28 2.26 -4.11
N ALA A 177 -16.27 2.66 -3.33
CA ALA A 177 -15.18 1.78 -2.93
C ALA A 177 -15.65 0.60 -2.07
N SER A 178 -16.78 0.74 -1.36
CA SER A 178 -17.36 -0.34 -0.55
C SER A 178 -17.91 -1.51 -1.39
N VAL A 179 -18.43 -1.23 -2.59
CA VAL A 179 -19.13 -2.23 -3.41
C VAL A 179 -18.21 -3.33 -3.94
N PRO A 180 -17.06 -3.06 -4.61
CA PRO A 180 -16.22 -4.14 -5.12
C PRO A 180 -15.58 -4.97 -4.00
N ARG A 181 -15.41 -4.39 -2.81
CA ARG A 181 -15.06 -5.15 -1.59
C ARG A 181 -16.20 -6.10 -1.22
N ALA A 182 -17.43 -5.58 -1.10
CA ALA A 182 -18.60 -6.38 -0.80
C ALA A 182 -18.85 -7.49 -1.84
N LEU A 183 -18.64 -7.22 -3.13
CA LEU A 183 -18.71 -8.21 -4.21
C LEU A 183 -17.66 -9.32 -4.01
N THR A 184 -16.44 -8.99 -3.62
CA THR A 184 -15.40 -9.98 -3.34
C THR A 184 -15.80 -10.92 -2.19
N ALA A 185 -16.37 -10.37 -1.11
CA ALA A 185 -16.89 -11.18 -0.01
C ALA A 185 -18.10 -12.03 -0.42
N LEU A 186 -18.99 -11.47 -1.26
CA LEU A 186 -20.15 -12.20 -1.77
C LEU A 186 -19.73 -13.41 -2.62
N ILE A 187 -18.75 -13.23 -3.52
CA ILE A 187 -18.16 -14.32 -4.31
C ILE A 187 -17.53 -15.38 -3.40
N TYR A 188 -16.83 -14.94 -2.35
CA TYR A 188 -16.22 -15.83 -1.37
C TYR A 188 -17.28 -16.64 -0.60
N HIS A 189 -18.39 -16.02 -0.18
CA HIS A 189 -19.47 -16.69 0.54
C HIS A 189 -20.22 -17.73 -0.30
N HIS A 190 -20.48 -17.44 -1.58
CA HIS A 190 -21.28 -18.31 -2.45
C HIS A 190 -20.47 -19.42 -3.13
N ARG A 191 -19.15 -19.28 -3.24
CA ARG A 191 -18.30 -20.27 -3.91
C ARG A 191 -17.13 -20.67 -3.03
N SER A 192 -15.95 -20.19 -3.38
CA SER A 192 -14.70 -20.58 -2.75
C SER A 192 -13.70 -19.45 -2.88
N LEU A 193 -12.66 -19.58 -2.07
CA LEU A 193 -11.54 -18.68 -2.07
C LEU A 193 -10.88 -18.59 -3.46
N ALA A 194 -10.78 -19.69 -4.20
CA ALA A 194 -10.14 -19.71 -5.52
C ALA A 194 -10.87 -18.84 -6.55
N VAL A 195 -12.20 -18.80 -6.51
CA VAL A 195 -13.01 -17.95 -7.40
C VAL A 195 -12.86 -16.47 -7.01
N ALA A 196 -12.88 -16.16 -5.71
CA ALA A 196 -12.65 -14.81 -5.21
C ALA A 196 -11.25 -14.28 -5.59
N ARG A 197 -10.23 -15.15 -5.54
CA ARG A 197 -8.87 -14.83 -5.98
C ARG A 197 -8.81 -14.53 -7.48
N LYS A 198 -9.47 -15.33 -8.32
CA LYS A 198 -9.56 -15.06 -9.77
C LYS A 198 -10.21 -13.71 -10.03
N PHE A 199 -11.31 -13.40 -9.34
CA PHE A 199 -11.96 -12.09 -9.43
C PHE A 199 -10.99 -10.95 -9.04
N ALA A 200 -10.32 -11.07 -7.90
CA ALA A 200 -9.35 -10.07 -7.45
C ALA A 200 -8.19 -9.89 -8.44
N HIS A 201 -7.69 -10.98 -9.03
CA HIS A 201 -6.62 -10.92 -10.01
C HIS A 201 -7.06 -10.22 -11.31
N THR A 202 -8.22 -10.59 -11.86
CA THR A 202 -8.76 -10.00 -13.09
C THR A 202 -9.06 -8.52 -12.95
N PHE A 203 -9.66 -8.09 -11.83
CA PHE A 203 -10.11 -6.71 -11.66
C PHE A 203 -9.13 -5.82 -10.91
N PHE A 204 -8.21 -6.32 -10.11
CA PHE A 204 -7.27 -5.49 -9.32
C PHE A 204 -5.82 -5.71 -9.73
N LEU A 205 -5.35 -6.96 -9.74
CA LEU A 205 -3.92 -7.26 -9.94
C LEU A 205 -3.48 -7.20 -11.41
N SER A 206 -4.44 -7.21 -12.35
CA SER A 206 -4.20 -6.97 -13.78
C SER A 206 -3.73 -5.55 -14.10
N ARG A 207 -3.94 -4.58 -13.18
CA ARG A 207 -3.52 -3.20 -13.38
C ARG A 207 -2.00 -3.06 -13.25
N MET A 208 -1.41 -2.24 -14.11
CA MET A 208 0.01 -1.89 -13.97
C MET A 208 0.19 -0.82 -12.90
N VAL A 209 1.05 -1.10 -11.91
CA VAL A 209 1.42 -0.17 -10.85
C VAL A 209 2.93 0.04 -10.89
N ASP A 210 3.37 1.29 -10.93
CA ASP A 210 4.81 1.61 -10.90
C ASP A 210 5.37 1.46 -9.48
N LEU A 211 5.93 0.28 -9.21
CA LEU A 211 6.59 -0.06 -7.95
C LEU A 211 7.85 0.77 -7.69
N ARG A 212 8.54 1.23 -8.74
CA ARG A 212 9.78 2.01 -8.62
C ARG A 212 9.53 3.33 -7.89
N SER A 213 8.39 3.96 -8.12
CA SER A 213 8.00 5.22 -7.47
C SER A 213 7.85 5.14 -5.94
N PHE A 214 7.57 3.94 -5.40
CA PHE A 214 7.42 3.72 -3.97
C PHE A 214 8.77 3.50 -3.26
N ILE A 215 9.81 3.13 -4.00
CA ILE A 215 11.14 2.86 -3.46
C ILE A 215 11.93 4.18 -3.44
N LYS A 216 11.92 4.86 -2.29
CA LYS A 216 12.66 6.10 -2.08
C LYS A 216 13.83 5.89 -1.13
N PHE A 217 15.04 6.17 -1.58
CA PHE A 217 16.23 6.03 -0.74
C PHE A 217 16.61 7.36 -0.09
N ARG A 218 17.03 7.29 1.17
CA ARG A 218 17.73 8.42 1.79
C ARG A 218 19.19 8.40 1.35
N ASP A 219 19.89 7.31 1.65
CA ASP A 219 21.32 7.11 1.37
C ASP A 219 21.53 5.75 0.64
N PRO A 220 21.41 5.70 -0.70
CA PRO A 220 21.44 4.46 -1.47
C PRO A 220 22.82 3.79 -1.45
N LYS A 221 23.91 4.55 -1.34
CA LYS A 221 25.28 4.00 -1.26
C LYS A 221 25.48 3.15 0.01
N LEU A 222 24.99 3.66 1.14
CA LEU A 222 25.05 2.96 2.43
C LEU A 222 24.14 1.72 2.40
N ALA A 223 22.92 1.87 1.91
CA ALA A 223 22.00 0.75 1.75
C ALA A 223 22.58 -0.33 0.83
N LEU A 224 23.28 0.06 -0.24
CA LEU A 224 23.94 -0.87 -1.14
C LEU A 224 25.12 -1.60 -0.47
N SER A 225 25.95 -0.91 0.32
CA SER A 225 27.05 -1.59 1.01
C SER A 225 26.55 -2.63 2.02
N PHE A 226 25.49 -2.32 2.77
CA PHE A 226 24.89 -3.27 3.72
C PHE A 226 24.22 -4.45 3.03
N THR A 227 23.49 -4.21 1.93
CA THR A 227 22.86 -5.31 1.17
C THR A 227 23.91 -6.24 0.56
N VAL A 228 24.95 -5.70 -0.06
CA VAL A 228 26.06 -6.50 -0.63
C VAL A 228 26.77 -7.32 0.45
N GLU A 229 27.01 -6.73 1.62
CA GLU A 229 27.56 -7.43 2.80
C GLU A 229 26.62 -8.55 3.29
N GLN A 230 25.31 -8.29 3.34
CA GLN A 230 24.31 -9.29 3.71
C GLN A 230 24.27 -10.49 2.76
N PHE A 231 24.56 -10.27 1.47
CA PHE A 231 24.69 -11.35 0.47
C PHE A 231 26.10 -11.97 0.42
N GLY A 232 27.03 -11.57 1.30
CA GLY A 232 28.39 -12.11 1.35
C GLY A 232 29.24 -11.79 0.10
N ARG A 233 28.93 -10.70 -0.60
CA ARG A 233 29.66 -10.27 -1.80
C ARG A 233 30.74 -9.23 -1.48
N GLU A 234 31.67 -9.05 -2.41
CA GLU A 234 32.72 -8.03 -2.29
C GLU A 234 32.14 -6.61 -2.21
N ARG A 235 32.79 -5.72 -1.46
CA ARG A 235 32.32 -4.35 -1.25
C ARG A 235 32.10 -3.61 -2.59
N PRO A 236 30.99 -2.87 -2.73
CA PRO A 236 30.68 -2.19 -3.99
C PRO A 236 31.61 -1.01 -4.23
N ILE A 237 32.22 -0.94 -5.42
CA ILE A 237 33.12 0.11 -5.87
C ILE A 237 32.49 0.85 -7.06
N SER A 238 32.39 2.17 -6.95
CA SER A 238 31.93 3.03 -8.04
C SER A 238 33.09 3.34 -9.01
N ARG A 239 32.84 3.20 -10.32
CA ARG A 239 33.78 3.49 -11.41
C ARG A 239 33.12 4.38 -12.46
N LEU A 240 33.85 5.37 -12.95
CA LEU A 240 33.42 6.20 -14.07
C LEU A 240 33.52 5.37 -15.36
N LEU A 241 32.41 5.22 -16.08
CA LEU A 241 32.34 4.46 -17.33
C LEU A 241 32.49 5.37 -18.54
N ARG A 242 31.73 6.46 -18.54
CA ARG A 242 31.72 7.44 -19.63
C ARG A 242 31.59 8.83 -19.06
N GLU A 243 32.14 9.77 -19.78
CA GLU A 243 32.11 11.17 -19.42
C GLU A 243 32.01 12.02 -20.67
N SER A 244 31.13 13.02 -20.64
CA SER A 244 31.02 14.02 -21.68
C SER A 244 30.79 15.41 -21.08
N GLY A 245 31.39 16.43 -21.70
CA GLY A 245 31.10 17.82 -21.39
C GLY A 245 31.52 18.31 -20.00
N ARG A 246 32.61 17.78 -19.40
CA ARG A 246 33.11 18.15 -18.05
C ARG A 246 33.12 19.66 -17.78
N ALA A 247 33.57 20.43 -18.76
CA ALA A 247 33.73 21.89 -18.70
C ALA A 247 32.60 22.66 -19.38
N SER A 248 31.46 22.01 -19.64
CA SER A 248 30.27 22.64 -20.18
C SER A 248 29.27 22.99 -19.07
N ASN A 249 28.22 23.74 -19.40
CA ASN A 249 27.12 24.02 -18.47
C ASN A 249 26.32 22.75 -18.11
N SER A 250 26.36 21.72 -18.96
CA SER A 250 25.58 20.49 -18.82
C SER A 250 26.46 19.24 -18.98
N PRO A 251 27.40 18.99 -18.05
CA PRO A 251 28.21 17.77 -18.08
C PRO A 251 27.33 16.54 -17.87
N VAL A 252 27.75 15.41 -18.44
CA VAL A 252 27.09 14.11 -18.25
C VAL A 252 28.14 13.09 -17.84
N TYR A 253 27.99 12.56 -16.63
CA TYR A 253 28.82 11.48 -16.11
C TYR A 253 27.99 10.21 -16.04
N VAL A 254 28.54 9.10 -16.51
CA VAL A 254 27.95 7.77 -16.40
C VAL A 254 28.84 6.94 -15.49
N VAL A 255 28.29 6.53 -14.36
CA VAL A 255 28.99 5.76 -13.32
C VAL A 255 28.37 4.38 -13.21
N GLY A 256 29.22 3.36 -13.16
CA GLY A 256 28.83 1.99 -12.86
C GLY A 256 29.28 1.61 -11.45
N ILE A 257 28.50 0.81 -10.75
CA ILE A 257 28.90 0.21 -9.47
C ILE A 257 29.18 -1.26 -9.68
N PHE A 258 30.36 -1.69 -9.24
CA PHE A 258 30.86 -3.04 -9.41
C PHE A 258 31.06 -3.72 -8.05
N SER A 259 30.75 -5.00 -7.96
CA SER A 259 31.17 -5.88 -6.86
C SER A 259 32.04 -6.96 -7.49
N GLY A 260 33.35 -6.91 -7.24
CA GLY A 260 34.35 -7.66 -8.00
C GLY A 260 34.30 -7.34 -9.49
N VAL A 261 33.91 -8.34 -10.28
CA VAL A 261 33.77 -8.26 -11.74
C VAL A 261 32.36 -7.86 -12.20
N ASP A 262 31.34 -8.05 -11.36
CA ASP A 262 29.94 -7.88 -11.73
C ASP A 262 29.51 -6.41 -11.66
N LYS A 263 28.91 -5.91 -12.74
CA LYS A 263 28.24 -4.58 -12.74
C LYS A 263 26.86 -4.69 -12.12
N LEU A 264 26.72 -4.21 -10.89
CA LEU A 264 25.45 -4.24 -10.15
C LEU A 264 24.44 -3.23 -10.71
N GLY A 265 24.89 -2.00 -10.97
CA GLY A 265 24.03 -0.91 -11.41
C GLY A 265 24.77 0.16 -12.19
N GLU A 266 24.02 0.98 -12.90
CA GLU A 266 24.54 2.07 -13.72
C GLU A 266 23.64 3.30 -13.58
N GLY A 267 24.25 4.48 -13.51
CA GLY A 267 23.53 5.72 -13.34
C GLY A 267 24.25 6.89 -14.00
N PHE A 268 23.46 7.86 -14.45
CA PHE A 268 23.97 9.07 -15.07
C PHE A 268 23.53 10.32 -14.31
N GLY A 269 24.34 11.37 -14.34
CA GLY A 269 24.02 12.63 -13.68
C GLY A 269 24.90 13.78 -14.14
N SER A 270 24.49 15.00 -13.77
CA SER A 270 25.24 16.23 -14.03
C SER A 270 26.45 16.42 -13.12
N SER A 271 26.65 15.53 -12.14
CA SER A 271 27.85 15.48 -11.32
C SER A 271 28.20 14.04 -11.01
N LEU A 272 29.49 13.79 -10.73
CA LEU A 272 29.97 12.47 -10.32
C LEU A 272 29.18 11.92 -9.11
N LYS A 273 28.89 12.78 -8.12
CA LYS A 273 28.10 12.40 -6.94
C LYS A 273 26.66 12.01 -7.29
N MET A 274 26.03 12.74 -8.21
CA MET A 274 24.66 12.44 -8.65
C MET A 274 24.59 11.16 -9.48
N ALA A 275 25.57 10.95 -10.37
CA ALA A 275 25.68 9.73 -11.17
C ALA A 275 25.92 8.51 -10.27
N GLU A 276 26.82 8.62 -9.29
CA GLU A 276 27.08 7.58 -8.29
C GLU A 276 25.83 7.26 -7.45
N TYR A 277 25.11 8.28 -6.98
CA TYR A 277 23.86 8.11 -6.23
C TYR A 277 22.83 7.32 -7.05
N ARG A 278 22.59 7.74 -8.30
CA ARG A 278 21.63 7.07 -9.20
C ARG A 278 22.08 5.65 -9.59
N ALA A 279 23.38 5.41 -9.72
CA ALA A 279 23.91 4.08 -9.99
C ALA A 279 23.66 3.13 -8.80
N ALA A 280 23.75 3.65 -7.57
CA ALA A 280 23.42 2.88 -6.37
C ALA A 280 21.92 2.62 -6.24
N GLU A 281 21.08 3.60 -6.57
CA GLU A 281 19.63 3.40 -6.64
C GLU A 281 19.26 2.36 -7.70
N ASP A 282 19.88 2.40 -8.87
CA ASP A 282 19.64 1.43 -9.95
C ASP A 282 20.02 0.01 -9.51
N ALA A 283 21.17 -0.16 -8.86
CA ALA A 283 21.59 -1.46 -8.29
C ALA A 283 20.56 -2.00 -7.28
N LEU A 284 20.07 -1.16 -6.37
CA LEU A 284 19.06 -1.54 -5.38
C LEU A 284 17.70 -1.82 -6.01
N HIS A 285 17.28 -1.03 -7.00
CA HIS A 285 16.04 -1.27 -7.73
C HIS A 285 16.07 -2.62 -8.46
N ARG A 286 17.18 -2.96 -9.11
CA ARG A 286 17.33 -4.27 -9.77
C ARG A 286 17.16 -5.42 -8.78
N LEU A 287 17.73 -5.30 -7.58
CA LEU A 287 17.57 -6.29 -6.52
C LEU A 287 16.10 -6.38 -6.05
N TYR A 288 15.48 -5.26 -5.67
CA TYR A 288 14.13 -5.26 -5.07
C TYR A 288 13.00 -5.54 -6.06
N LEU A 289 13.19 -5.15 -7.33
CA LEU A 289 12.22 -5.36 -8.40
C LEU A 289 12.53 -6.62 -9.21
N THR A 290 13.39 -7.51 -8.70
CA THR A 290 13.54 -8.85 -9.27
C THR A 290 12.19 -9.55 -9.24
N ARG A 291 11.64 -9.77 -10.43
CA ARG A 291 10.35 -10.44 -10.60
C ARG A 291 10.57 -11.92 -10.87
N ILE A 292 9.88 -12.77 -10.11
CA ILE A 292 9.79 -14.19 -10.45
C ILE A 292 8.91 -14.33 -11.71
N PRO A 293 9.36 -15.06 -12.75
CA PRO A 293 8.57 -15.27 -13.95
C PRO A 293 7.23 -15.93 -13.62
N ALA A 294 6.16 -15.51 -14.29
CA ALA A 294 4.78 -15.87 -13.93
C ALA A 294 4.56 -17.40 -13.83
N ASP A 295 5.25 -18.18 -14.67
CA ASP A 295 5.13 -19.64 -14.71
C ASP A 295 5.66 -20.33 -13.44
N GLN A 296 6.53 -19.65 -12.68
CA GLN A 296 7.16 -20.17 -11.45
C GLN A 296 6.52 -19.59 -10.17
N VAL A 297 5.57 -18.67 -10.29
CA VAL A 297 4.92 -18.04 -9.13
C VAL A 297 3.87 -18.99 -8.57
N THR A 298 4.23 -19.68 -7.49
CA THR A 298 3.27 -20.47 -6.70
C THR A 298 2.72 -19.62 -5.56
N LEU A 299 1.40 -19.46 -5.52
CA LEU A 299 0.71 -18.70 -4.48
C LEU A 299 0.37 -19.62 -3.28
N PRO A 300 0.73 -19.27 -2.02
CA PRO A 300 0.37 -20.02 -0.81
C PRO A 300 -1.08 -20.50 -0.77
N THR A 301 -1.99 -19.64 -1.19
CA THR A 301 -3.43 -19.82 -1.17
C THR A 301 -3.93 -20.75 -2.29
N SER A 302 -3.05 -21.15 -3.20
CA SER A 302 -3.30 -22.25 -4.15
C SER A 302 -3.14 -23.63 -3.50
N THR A 303 -2.59 -23.70 -2.29
CA THR A 303 -2.48 -24.95 -1.52
C THR A 303 -3.84 -25.41 -0.98
N PHE A 304 -4.81 -24.49 -0.81
CA PHE A 304 -6.13 -24.86 -0.33
C PHE A 304 -6.87 -25.68 -1.41
N PRO A 305 -7.32 -26.91 -1.09
CA PRO A 305 -8.05 -27.72 -2.04
C PRO A 305 -9.32 -26.98 -2.44
N THR A 306 -9.52 -26.81 -3.74
CA THR A 306 -10.84 -26.39 -4.24
C THR A 306 -11.71 -27.65 -4.17
N PRO A 307 -12.74 -27.72 -3.31
CA PRO A 307 -13.54 -28.93 -3.22
C PRO A 307 -14.22 -29.17 -4.56
N LEU A 308 -13.82 -30.25 -5.24
CA LEU A 308 -14.64 -30.83 -6.30
C LEU A 308 -15.92 -31.36 -5.65
N PRO A 309 -17.10 -31.23 -6.30
CA PRO A 309 -18.41 -31.45 -5.69
C PRO A 309 -18.69 -32.88 -5.18
N LYS A 310 -17.71 -33.81 -5.23
CA LYS A 310 -17.88 -35.23 -4.89
C LYS A 310 -17.09 -35.70 -3.66
N GLN A 311 -16.27 -34.87 -3.01
CA GLN A 311 -15.51 -35.30 -1.83
C GLN A 311 -15.64 -34.28 -0.70
N GLN A 312 -16.63 -34.49 0.17
CA GLN A 312 -16.66 -33.89 1.50
C GLN A 312 -15.69 -34.66 2.40
N LYS A 313 -14.39 -34.36 2.30
CA LYS A 313 -13.44 -34.67 3.37
C LYS A 313 -13.31 -33.45 4.27
N SER A 314 -13.15 -33.66 5.57
CA SER A 314 -12.99 -32.57 6.51
C SER A 314 -11.68 -31.84 6.21
N VAL A 315 -11.64 -30.51 6.37
CA VAL A 315 -10.43 -29.70 6.14
C VAL A 315 -9.26 -30.18 7.02
N PHE A 316 -9.56 -30.83 8.15
CA PHE A 316 -8.60 -31.34 9.12
C PHE A 316 -8.11 -32.77 8.84
N ASP A 317 -8.75 -33.52 7.93
CA ASP A 317 -8.34 -34.90 7.61
C ASP A 317 -6.93 -34.93 6.95
N PHE A 318 -6.54 -33.84 6.28
CA PHE A 318 -5.24 -33.67 5.62
C PHE A 318 -4.05 -33.39 6.56
N ILE A 319 -4.28 -33.25 7.87
CA ILE A 319 -3.23 -32.95 8.86
C ILE A 319 -2.68 -34.26 9.48
N SER A 320 -3.28 -35.41 9.16
CA SER A 320 -2.79 -36.71 9.65
C SER A 320 -1.38 -37.02 9.08
N PRO A 321 -0.38 -37.38 9.90
CA PRO A 321 0.99 -37.57 9.44
C PRO A 321 1.22 -38.84 8.59
N SER A 322 0.18 -39.60 8.29
CA SER A 322 0.28 -40.99 7.83
C SER A 322 -0.13 -41.24 6.38
N GLU A 323 -0.40 -40.21 5.58
CA GLU A 323 -0.72 -40.39 4.16
C GLU A 323 0.35 -39.69 3.31
N SER A 324 1.01 -40.46 2.45
CA SER A 324 2.09 -40.03 1.56
C SER A 324 1.80 -38.65 0.97
N GLN A 325 2.60 -37.66 1.37
CA GLN A 325 2.50 -36.25 0.96
C GLN A 325 2.12 -36.13 -0.52
N PRO A 326 0.86 -35.77 -0.88
CA PRO A 326 0.60 -35.35 -2.24
C PRO A 326 1.48 -34.12 -2.48
N SER A 327 2.26 -34.12 -3.56
CA SER A 327 3.19 -33.05 -3.92
C SER A 327 2.56 -31.69 -3.69
N THR A 328 2.93 -31.02 -2.59
CA THR A 328 2.32 -29.73 -2.25
C THR A 328 2.70 -28.74 -3.36
N PRO A 329 1.71 -28.07 -3.99
CA PRO A 329 1.98 -27.20 -5.14
C PRO A 329 2.76 -25.93 -4.75
N TYR A 330 2.85 -25.62 -3.46
CA TYR A 330 3.60 -24.48 -2.93
C TYR A 330 4.80 -24.95 -2.12
N LYS A 331 6.00 -24.58 -2.56
CA LYS A 331 7.21 -24.71 -1.75
C LYS A 331 7.42 -23.40 -0.99
N PRO A 332 7.42 -23.41 0.35
CA PRO A 332 7.73 -22.20 1.10
C PRO A 332 9.12 -21.70 0.71
N PHE A 333 9.28 -20.37 0.64
CA PHE A 333 10.58 -19.76 0.42
C PHE A 333 11.54 -20.20 1.54
N SER A 334 12.54 -21.01 1.18
CA SER A 334 13.59 -21.47 2.10
C SER A 334 14.70 -20.43 2.16
N LEU A 335 15.01 -19.91 3.36
CA LEU A 335 16.20 -19.10 3.56
C LEU A 335 17.45 -19.97 3.30
N PRO A 336 18.52 -19.42 2.69
CA PRO A 336 19.79 -20.14 2.57
C PRO A 336 20.26 -20.59 3.95
N ALA A 337 20.59 -21.87 4.11
CA ALA A 337 21.15 -22.37 5.35
C ALA A 337 22.45 -21.62 5.66
N VAL A 338 22.49 -20.93 6.80
CA VAL A 338 23.69 -20.25 7.26
C VAL A 338 24.71 -21.33 7.63
N PRO A 339 25.92 -21.38 7.04
CA PRO A 339 26.95 -22.26 7.53
C PRO A 339 27.27 -21.86 8.98
N HIS A 340 27.08 -22.78 9.91
CA HIS A 340 27.35 -22.57 11.33
C HIS A 340 28.85 -22.31 11.54
N SER A 341 29.25 -21.05 11.49
CA SER A 341 30.52 -20.56 12.05
C SER A 341 30.20 -19.64 13.23
N ASN A 342 30.79 -19.94 14.38
CA ASN A 342 30.63 -19.25 15.67
C ASN A 342 30.95 -17.73 15.59
N ALA A 343 30.00 -16.95 15.09
CA ALA A 343 29.95 -15.50 15.25
C ALA A 343 28.56 -15.13 15.80
N PRO A 344 28.43 -14.11 16.65
CA PRO A 344 27.12 -13.62 17.07
C PRO A 344 26.40 -13.06 15.85
N SER A 345 25.59 -13.91 15.21
CA SER A 345 24.78 -13.57 14.05
C SER A 345 23.77 -12.52 14.47
N ALA A 346 23.98 -11.27 14.06
CA ALA A 346 22.88 -10.32 13.95
C ALA A 346 21.94 -10.89 12.88
N THR A 347 20.89 -11.59 13.33
CA THR A 347 19.84 -12.15 12.47
C THR A 347 19.01 -11.01 11.90
N THR A 348 19.55 -10.29 10.94
CA THR A 348 18.80 -9.34 10.13
C THR A 348 18.20 -10.11 8.97
N THR A 349 16.99 -10.63 9.20
CA THR A 349 16.14 -11.19 8.14
C THR A 349 16.02 -10.17 7.01
N ILE A 350 16.26 -10.61 5.77
CA ILE A 350 16.01 -9.84 4.55
C ILE A 350 14.57 -9.29 4.65
N GLY A 351 14.43 -7.97 4.70
CA GLY A 351 13.15 -7.30 4.96
C GLY A 351 13.12 -6.32 6.13
N GLN A 352 14.21 -6.14 6.90
CA GLN A 352 14.30 -5.02 7.84
C GLN A 352 14.30 -3.68 7.10
N SER A 353 13.18 -2.98 7.20
CA SER A 353 12.92 -1.66 6.61
C SER A 353 13.66 -0.51 7.27
N GLU A 354 14.36 -0.74 8.39
CA GLU A 354 14.85 0.33 9.26
C GLU A 354 16.11 1.01 8.70
N ILE A 355 17.01 0.24 8.09
CA ILE A 355 18.27 0.76 7.54
C ILE A 355 18.04 1.54 6.23
N LEU A 356 17.02 1.16 5.45
CA LEU A 356 16.71 1.74 4.14
C LEU A 356 16.00 3.10 4.21
N TYR A 357 15.23 3.34 5.27
CA TYR A 357 14.32 4.48 5.37
C TYR A 357 14.58 5.44 6.52
N GLY A 358 15.63 5.19 7.32
CA GLY A 358 16.12 6.13 8.32
C GLY A 358 15.08 6.46 9.38
N THR A 359 14.87 5.55 10.32
CA THR A 359 14.66 5.95 11.72
C THR A 359 16.01 5.98 12.43
N ASN A 360 16.96 6.73 11.86
CA ASN A 360 18.03 7.26 12.69
C ASN A 360 17.45 8.52 13.32
N ASP A 361 16.98 8.39 14.56
CA ASP A 361 16.90 9.53 15.45
C ASP A 361 18.19 10.32 15.26
N SER A 362 18.09 11.61 14.94
CA SER A 362 19.23 12.49 14.66
C SER A 362 20.17 12.70 15.87
N LYS A 363 20.07 11.82 16.88
CA LYS A 363 20.78 11.81 18.14
C LYS A 363 21.90 10.77 18.20
N ASP A 364 22.00 9.83 17.25
CA ASP A 364 23.07 8.83 17.26
C ASP A 364 24.34 9.34 16.54
N PRO A 365 25.41 9.69 17.28
CA PRO A 365 26.60 10.31 16.69
C PRO A 365 27.53 9.31 15.98
N ASN A 366 27.39 8.01 16.24
CA ASN A 366 28.34 6.98 15.79
C ASN A 366 28.18 6.63 14.30
N VAL A 367 26.95 6.57 13.78
CA VAL A 367 26.68 6.27 12.36
C VAL A 367 27.22 7.38 11.45
N VAL A 368 27.17 8.63 11.91
CA VAL A 368 27.65 9.82 11.17
C VAL A 368 29.18 9.93 11.17
N GLU A 369 29.86 9.38 12.18
CA GLU A 369 31.33 9.39 12.24
C GLU A 369 31.98 8.28 11.40
N ASP A 370 31.37 7.09 11.30
CA ASP A 370 31.86 6.03 10.40
C ASP A 370 31.71 6.39 8.92
N LEU A 371 30.69 7.18 8.57
CA LEU A 371 30.47 7.73 7.23
C LEU A 371 31.52 8.76 6.77
N LYS A 372 32.32 9.31 7.69
CA LYS A 372 33.38 10.29 7.38
C LYS A 372 34.77 9.66 7.25
N ARG A 373 34.89 8.35 7.44
CA ARG A 373 36.19 7.67 7.38
C ARG A 373 36.70 7.59 5.93
N PRO A 374 37.98 7.93 5.69
CA PRO A 374 38.63 7.65 4.41
C PRO A 374 38.63 6.14 4.10
N TRP A 375 38.47 5.80 2.82
CA TRP A 375 38.23 4.45 2.29
C TRP A 375 39.34 3.40 2.53
N TRP A 376 40.48 3.78 3.12
CA TRP A 376 41.64 2.90 3.34
C TRP A 376 41.83 2.45 4.80
N ARG A 377 40.97 2.85 5.76
CA ARG A 377 41.04 2.36 7.15
C ARG A 377 40.11 1.16 7.37
N PRO A 378 40.61 0.02 7.91
CA PRO A 378 39.75 -1.07 8.39
C PRO A 378 38.82 -0.60 9.51
N ALA A 379 37.58 -1.10 9.53
CA ALA A 379 36.67 -0.88 10.64
C ALA A 379 37.17 -1.67 11.85
N GLU A 380 37.66 -0.99 12.89
CA GLU A 380 38.04 -1.66 14.13
C GLU A 380 36.79 -2.25 14.79
N ARG A 381 36.88 -3.52 15.20
CA ARG A 381 35.91 -4.21 16.06
C ARG A 381 36.01 -3.62 17.47
N GLU A 382 35.53 -2.41 17.70
CA GLU A 382 35.47 -1.84 19.04
C GLU A 382 34.02 -1.71 19.54
N PRO A 383 33.76 -2.02 20.83
CA PRO A 383 32.40 -2.02 21.38
C PRO A 383 31.79 -0.61 21.43
N ILE A 384 30.47 -0.57 21.19
CA ILE A 384 29.59 0.59 20.93
C ILE A 384 29.59 1.67 22.02
N ASN A 385 30.20 1.45 23.20
CA ASN A 385 30.26 2.39 24.30
C ASN A 385 31.71 2.68 24.75
N LYS A 386 32.39 3.64 24.12
CA LYS A 386 33.51 4.34 24.74
C LYS A 386 33.07 5.72 25.26
N PRO A 387 33.49 6.12 26.47
CA PRO A 387 33.20 7.44 26.99
C PRO A 387 33.80 8.54 26.08
N ILE A 388 33.08 9.65 25.95
CA ILE A 388 33.49 10.80 25.13
C ILE A 388 34.93 11.21 25.49
N PRO A 389 35.85 11.38 24.51
CA PRO A 389 37.23 11.77 24.78
C PRO A 389 37.31 13.06 25.62
N LYS A 390 38.16 13.06 26.66
CA LYS A 390 38.29 14.17 27.63
C LYS A 390 38.40 15.56 26.97
N TRP A 391 39.12 15.67 25.86
CA TRP A 391 39.28 16.95 25.13
C TRP A 391 37.95 17.52 24.56
N ARG A 392 36.97 16.67 24.24
CA ARG A 392 35.62 17.10 23.80
C ARG A 392 34.77 17.54 24.99
N GLN A 393 34.88 16.84 26.12
CA GLN A 393 34.24 17.25 27.37
C GLN A 393 34.76 18.64 27.81
N ASP A 394 36.08 18.85 27.73
CA ASP A 394 36.72 20.14 28.02
C ASP A 394 36.26 21.27 27.09
N LYS A 395 36.11 21.00 25.78
CA LYS A 395 35.58 21.99 24.83
C LYS A 395 34.12 22.34 25.11
N ARG A 396 33.32 21.39 25.60
CA ARG A 396 31.92 21.61 25.95
C ARG A 396 31.79 22.39 27.25
N ALA A 397 32.55 22.01 28.28
CA ALA A 397 32.65 22.75 29.54
C ALA A 397 33.15 24.19 29.32
N LYS A 398 34.17 24.40 28.47
CA LYS A 398 34.64 25.77 28.11
C LYS A 398 33.58 26.59 27.37
N ARG A 399 32.70 25.96 26.60
CA ARG A 399 31.59 26.64 25.90
C ARG A 399 30.44 26.98 26.83
N GLU A 400 30.13 26.12 27.78
CA GLU A 400 29.10 26.33 28.81
C GLU A 400 29.55 27.38 29.81
N ALA A 401 30.78 27.31 30.33
CA ALA A 401 31.37 28.35 31.17
C ALA A 401 31.44 29.72 30.47
N LYS A 402 31.72 29.75 29.16
CA LYS A 402 31.68 30.99 28.37
C LYS A 402 30.24 31.52 28.17
N LYS A 403 29.25 30.63 28.20
CA LYS A 403 27.83 30.97 28.13
C LYS A 403 27.33 31.53 29.46
N GLU A 404 27.74 30.94 30.57
CA GLU A 404 27.42 31.36 31.93
C GLU A 404 28.07 32.71 32.28
N ARG A 405 29.35 32.90 31.95
CA ARG A 405 30.01 34.23 32.08
C ARG A 405 29.33 35.31 31.24
N ALA A 406 28.85 34.96 30.05
CA ALA A 406 28.10 35.91 29.21
C ALA A 406 26.68 36.22 29.74
N ILE A 407 26.15 35.38 30.65
CA ILE A 407 24.87 35.60 31.34
C ILE A 407 25.10 36.45 32.60
N GLU A 408 26.18 36.21 33.36
CA GLU A 408 26.60 37.03 34.52
C GLU A 408 26.99 38.46 34.13
N GLU A 409 27.65 38.66 32.99
CA GLU A 409 28.08 39.99 32.50
C GLU A 409 26.92 40.87 31.97
N GLY A 410 25.66 40.48 32.15
CA GLY A 410 24.51 41.35 31.86
C GLY A 410 24.39 41.78 30.39
N ARG A 411 24.85 40.97 29.43
CA ARG A 411 24.69 41.22 27.97
C ARG A 411 23.69 40.26 27.29
N PRO A 412 22.42 40.18 27.71
CA PRO A 412 21.45 39.27 27.10
C PRO A 412 21.09 39.66 25.64
N GLN A 413 21.26 40.93 25.26
CA GLN A 413 20.80 41.43 23.96
C GLN A 413 21.69 41.02 22.78
N ALA A 414 23.00 40.77 22.98
CA ALA A 414 23.93 40.51 21.87
C ALA A 414 23.82 39.08 21.31
N LEU A 415 23.63 38.08 22.18
CA LEU A 415 23.47 36.68 21.78
C LEU A 415 22.10 36.43 21.13
N MET A 416 21.06 37.08 21.64
CA MET A 416 19.71 37.00 21.08
C MET A 416 19.65 37.65 19.69
N LYS A 417 20.28 38.83 19.49
CA LYS A 417 20.39 39.48 18.16
C LYS A 417 21.18 38.64 17.15
N ARG A 418 22.23 37.92 17.57
CA ARG A 418 22.99 37.00 16.68
C ARG A 418 22.21 35.75 16.31
N SER A 419 21.45 35.18 17.24
CA SER A 419 20.58 34.02 16.98
C SER A 419 19.40 34.38 16.07
N LEU A 420 18.79 35.55 16.29
CA LEU A 420 17.73 36.10 15.44
C LEU A 420 18.26 36.44 14.04
N ARG A 421 19.46 37.03 13.89
CA ARG A 421 20.07 37.24 12.57
C ARG A 421 20.35 35.93 11.84
N ARG A 422 20.78 34.89 12.55
CA ARG A 422 21.01 33.55 11.96
C ARG A 422 19.70 32.88 11.54
N LYS A 423 18.65 32.98 12.35
CA LYS A 423 17.28 32.51 12.01
C LYS A 423 16.67 33.29 10.84
N ARG A 424 16.85 34.62 10.78
CA ARG A 424 16.41 35.45 9.63
C ARG A 424 17.17 35.09 8.36
N ARG A 425 18.49 34.86 8.43
CA ARG A 425 19.31 34.46 7.27
C ARG A 425 18.92 33.07 6.75
N LEU A 426 18.60 32.12 7.64
CA LEU A 426 18.06 30.81 7.27
C LEU A 426 16.65 30.88 6.67
N ARG A 427 15.78 31.77 7.17
CA ARG A 427 14.44 32.02 6.57
C ARG A 427 14.52 32.71 5.21
N MET A 428 15.46 33.64 5.01
CA MET A 428 15.69 34.29 3.72
C MET A 428 16.22 33.30 2.67
N LEU A 429 17.12 32.40 3.06
CA LEU A 429 17.61 31.33 2.18
C LEU A 429 16.53 30.29 1.83
N ALA A 430 15.61 30.01 2.77
CA ALA A 430 14.45 29.15 2.50
C ALA A 430 13.42 29.82 1.56
N LYS A 431 13.20 31.14 1.69
CA LYS A 431 12.25 31.89 0.85
C LYS A 431 12.77 32.18 -0.57
N ALA A 432 14.09 32.21 -0.76
CA ALA A 432 14.73 32.34 -2.07
C ALA A 432 14.71 31.03 -2.89
N GLY A 433 14.37 29.89 -2.28
CA GLY A 433 14.25 28.60 -2.97
C GLY A 433 12.86 28.27 -3.51
N ASP A 434 11.85 29.11 -3.25
CA ASP A 434 10.43 28.79 -3.49
C ASP A 434 9.74 29.76 -4.47
N GLY A 435 10.52 30.55 -5.21
CA GLY A 435 10.03 31.51 -6.21
C GLY A 435 10.44 31.11 -7.62
N GLY A 436 9.73 30.14 -8.22
CA GLY A 436 10.07 29.66 -9.55
C GLY A 436 8.98 28.89 -10.28
N THR A 437 7.76 29.43 -10.39
CA THR A 437 6.89 29.33 -11.59
C THR A 437 5.54 30.01 -11.34
N THR A 438 5.35 31.22 -11.88
CA THR A 438 4.09 31.67 -12.52
C THR A 438 4.25 33.06 -13.16
N ALA A 439 4.11 33.08 -14.49
CA ALA A 439 3.43 34.05 -15.35
C ALA A 439 4.05 35.42 -15.73
N ARG A 440 4.18 35.62 -17.07
CA ARG A 440 3.86 36.81 -17.89
C ARG A 440 3.88 36.31 -19.35
N ARG A 441 2.79 36.18 -20.13
CA ARG A 441 1.88 37.21 -20.70
C ARG A 441 2.59 38.55 -20.95
N ALA A 442 3.16 38.66 -22.15
CA ALA A 442 2.82 39.70 -23.12
C ALA A 442 2.20 38.98 -24.33
#